data_AF-A0A3D2MPH6-F1
#
_entry.id   AF-A0A3D2MPH6-F1
#
_cell.length_a   1.000
_cell.length_b   1.000
_cell.length_c   1.000
_cell.angle_alpha   90.00
_cell.angle_beta   90.00
_cell.angle_gamma   90.00
#
_symmetry.space_group_name_H-M   'P 1'
#
loop_
_entity.id
_entity.type
_entity.pdbx_description
1 polymer ?
#
loop_
_entity_poly.entity_id
_entity_poly.type
_entity_poly.pdbx_seq_one_letter_code
_entity_poly.pdbx_strand_id
1 'polypeptide(L)'
;MARSIMRQRQLARRSIRGRHPYSRFILLALSVSLLLFSTSINTVTGGSVALAHAFVIGSDPIDGSTVATVPRVVRIFFASAISPASIAYVFTPDEQMVDAAHSTISGKDSRELDTLLTTPNQLPQGSYTVRWTALASSDGHTTHGVIGFNVGRSSTGLSGETILGPSTSNILPELDAIGILAVAWEWLVLMALTFWVGILVVEGLILAGVERTSNLLAETHKRACPLQWLCLTALLVGELITLLLRTTQLSQGLHGSGIDLAALDHILFETRYGYLWLLRIAFIGIALGLLWWTTRSRSNIGDARRTRTAGRRFRQMRQQAQQIQRTTQELGSGPIKNEIATEENATPVATSARSFTIIWLLLAGLILLTLVLSGDVAALAQTP
;
A
#
# COMPACT_ATOMS: atom_id res chain seq x y z
N MET A 1 -58.04 -0.88 -36.24
CA MET A 1 -56.64 -0.50 -36.59
C MET A 1 -56.10 0.70 -35.81
N ALA A 2 -56.87 1.77 -35.56
CA ALA A 2 -56.37 2.97 -34.86
C ALA A 2 -55.95 2.77 -33.38
N ARG A 3 -56.57 1.81 -32.67
CA ARG A 3 -56.25 1.53 -31.25
C ARG A 3 -54.92 0.79 -31.03
N SER A 4 -54.40 0.05 -32.01
CA SER A 4 -53.09 -0.64 -31.86
C SER A 4 -51.92 0.30 -32.11
N ILE A 5 -52.09 1.28 -33.01
CA ILE A 5 -51.06 2.28 -33.34
C ILE A 5 -50.87 3.29 -32.19
N MET A 6 -51.94 3.66 -31.47
CA MET A 6 -51.83 4.51 -30.28
C MET A 6 -51.12 3.79 -29.10
N ARG A 7 -51.37 2.48 -28.91
CA ARG A 7 -50.67 1.69 -27.88
C ARG A 7 -49.17 1.57 -28.16
N GLN A 8 -48.77 1.39 -29.41
CA GLN A 8 -47.36 1.32 -29.78
C GLN A 8 -46.64 2.67 -29.62
N ARG A 9 -47.30 3.80 -29.90
CA ARG A 9 -46.71 5.13 -29.68
C ARG A 9 -46.55 5.49 -28.19
N GLN A 10 -47.44 5.02 -27.32
CA GLN A 10 -47.30 5.21 -25.87
C GLN A 10 -46.16 4.36 -25.26
N LEU A 11 -45.91 3.15 -25.79
CA LEU A 11 -44.78 2.31 -25.37
C LEU A 11 -43.44 2.85 -25.89
N ALA A 12 -43.40 3.41 -27.11
CA ALA A 12 -42.20 4.06 -27.65
C ALA A 12 -41.82 5.35 -26.88
N ARG A 13 -42.79 6.13 -26.41
CA ARG A 13 -42.53 7.34 -25.59
C ARG A 13 -42.17 7.05 -24.13
N ARG A 14 -42.50 5.87 -23.59
CA ARG A 14 -42.06 5.43 -22.25
C ARG A 14 -40.61 4.91 -22.24
N SER A 15 -40.04 4.55 -23.39
CA SER A 15 -38.67 4.05 -23.55
C SER A 15 -37.59 5.15 -23.44
N ILE A 16 -37.93 6.40 -23.74
CA ILE A 16 -36.92 7.48 -23.87
C ILE A 16 -36.73 8.27 -22.55
N ARG A 17 -37.44 7.92 -21.48
CA ARG A 17 -37.27 8.55 -20.15
C ARG A 17 -36.73 7.59 -19.10
N GLY A 18 -35.86 6.68 -19.51
CA GLY A 18 -34.90 6.06 -18.60
C GLY A 18 -33.88 7.11 -18.20
N ARG A 19 -34.15 7.91 -17.17
CA ARG A 19 -33.10 8.62 -16.42
C ARG A 19 -32.11 7.54 -15.99
N HIS A 20 -31.02 7.39 -16.71
CA HIS A 20 -30.03 6.35 -16.48
C HIS A 20 -29.54 6.48 -15.03
N PRO A 21 -29.93 5.57 -14.11
CA PRO A 21 -29.50 5.66 -12.71
C PRO A 21 -27.96 5.62 -12.62
N TYR A 22 -27.33 5.03 -13.64
CA TYR A 22 -25.89 4.96 -13.87
C TYR A 22 -25.19 6.31 -13.96
N SER A 23 -25.85 7.40 -14.40
CA SER A 23 -25.19 8.72 -14.41
C SER A 23 -24.92 9.21 -13.00
N ARG A 24 -25.82 8.91 -12.05
CA ARG A 24 -25.66 9.29 -10.64
C ARG A 24 -24.58 8.46 -9.96
N PHE A 25 -24.44 7.18 -10.31
CA PHE A 25 -23.42 6.30 -9.77
C PHE A 25 -22.03 6.51 -10.39
N ILE A 26 -21.95 6.80 -11.69
CA ILE A 26 -20.69 7.22 -12.35
C ILE A 26 -20.23 8.56 -11.79
N LEU A 27 -21.16 9.51 -11.59
CA LEU A 27 -20.85 10.76 -10.92
C LEU A 27 -20.41 10.50 -9.47
N LEU A 28 -21.04 9.59 -8.73
CA LEU A 28 -20.63 9.29 -7.34
C LEU A 28 -19.26 8.59 -7.28
N ALA A 29 -18.96 7.66 -8.19
CA ALA A 29 -17.65 7.02 -8.28
C ALA A 29 -16.56 8.00 -8.73
N LEU A 30 -16.84 8.85 -9.72
CA LEU A 30 -15.96 9.96 -10.09
C LEU A 30 -15.81 10.96 -8.95
N SER A 31 -16.87 11.25 -8.20
CA SER A 31 -16.82 12.12 -7.03
C SER A 31 -15.99 11.50 -5.92
N VAL A 32 -16.13 10.21 -5.62
CA VAL A 32 -15.30 9.52 -4.62
C VAL A 32 -13.85 9.44 -5.10
N SER A 33 -13.60 9.12 -6.36
CA SER A 33 -12.24 9.09 -6.93
C SER A 33 -11.60 10.48 -6.98
N LEU A 34 -12.38 11.52 -7.28
CA LEU A 34 -11.96 12.91 -7.26
C LEU A 34 -11.80 13.43 -5.83
N LEU A 35 -12.60 12.95 -4.87
CA LEU A 35 -12.47 13.28 -3.46
C LEU A 35 -11.20 12.67 -2.89
N LEU A 36 -10.95 11.38 -3.17
CA LEU A 36 -9.69 10.68 -2.85
C LEU A 36 -8.47 11.36 -3.51
N PHE A 37 -8.58 11.75 -4.78
CA PHE A 37 -7.52 12.48 -5.48
C PHE A 37 -7.34 13.91 -4.94
N SER A 38 -8.42 14.61 -4.58
CA SER A 38 -8.36 15.95 -3.99
C SER A 38 -7.80 15.94 -2.58
N THR A 39 -8.06 14.89 -1.79
CA THR A 39 -7.41 14.69 -0.49
C THR A 39 -5.92 14.43 -0.65
N SER A 40 -5.48 13.82 -1.75
CA SER A 40 -4.06 13.67 -2.09
C SER A 40 -3.38 14.96 -2.58
N ILE A 41 -4.12 15.91 -3.15
CA ILE A 41 -3.59 17.19 -3.66
C ILE A 41 -3.58 18.29 -2.58
N ASN A 42 -4.55 18.29 -1.67
CA ASN A 42 -4.64 19.29 -0.60
C ASN A 42 -3.58 19.13 0.51
N THR A 43 -2.74 18.09 0.47
CA THR A 43 -1.58 17.96 1.37
C THR A 43 -0.43 18.91 1.03
N VAL A 44 -0.50 19.65 -0.10
CA VAL A 44 0.59 20.54 -0.56
C VAL A 44 0.46 21.98 -0.02
N THR A 45 -0.68 22.39 0.55
CA THR A 45 -0.88 23.76 1.02
C THR A 45 -1.02 23.82 2.54
N GLY A 46 0.12 24.01 3.22
CA GLY A 46 0.18 24.44 4.63
C GLY A 46 0.10 23.30 5.65
N GLY A 47 1.04 22.36 5.60
CA GLY A 47 1.17 21.34 6.65
C GLY A 47 2.05 21.85 7.79
N SER A 48 1.49 21.96 8.99
CA SER A 48 2.27 21.73 10.21
C SER A 48 3.15 20.50 9.98
N VAL A 49 4.47 20.57 10.24
CA VAL A 49 5.35 19.40 10.19
C VAL A 49 4.64 18.29 10.95
N ALA A 50 4.19 17.25 10.24
CA ALA A 50 3.36 16.22 10.80
C ALA A 50 4.13 15.54 11.94
N LEU A 51 3.56 15.54 13.15
CA LEU A 51 4.15 14.99 14.38
C LEU A 51 4.37 13.46 14.35
N ALA A 52 4.28 12.82 13.18
CA ALA A 52 4.56 11.39 12.98
C ALA A 52 6.06 11.10 13.01
N HIS A 53 6.86 12.01 12.44
CA HIS A 53 8.29 11.87 12.30
C HIS A 53 9.01 12.09 13.64
N ALA A 54 10.09 11.34 13.86
CA ALA A 54 10.93 11.47 15.05
C ALA A 54 11.86 12.69 14.94
N PHE A 55 11.30 13.89 14.82
CA PHE A 55 12.09 15.12 14.86
C PHE A 55 12.44 15.48 16.29
N VAL A 56 13.65 16.00 16.49
CA VAL A 56 14.11 16.55 17.76
C VAL A 56 13.31 17.81 18.07
N ILE A 57 12.72 17.82 19.26
CA ILE A 57 11.98 18.96 19.82
C ILE A 57 12.75 19.63 20.97
N GLY A 58 13.81 18.99 21.47
CA GLY A 58 14.69 19.54 22.49
C GLY A 58 15.86 18.61 22.82
N SER A 59 16.83 19.13 23.56
CA SER A 59 18.00 18.38 24.02
C SER A 59 18.54 18.92 25.34
N ASP A 60 19.29 18.08 26.06
CA ASP A 60 20.08 18.46 27.22
C ASP A 60 21.50 17.87 27.07
N PRO A 61 22.55 18.69 26.83
CA PRO A 61 22.54 20.15 26.75
C PRO A 61 21.69 20.72 25.61
N ILE A 62 21.19 21.94 25.81
CA ILE A 62 20.41 22.66 24.81
C ILE A 62 21.29 22.93 23.58
N ASP A 63 20.75 22.74 22.38
CA ASP A 63 21.43 23.07 21.12
C ASP A 63 21.93 24.53 21.11
N GLY A 64 23.18 24.73 20.70
CA GLY A 64 23.90 26.00 20.73
C GLY A 64 24.35 26.48 22.12
N SER A 65 24.01 25.78 23.20
CA SER A 65 24.32 26.26 24.57
C SER A 65 25.79 26.15 24.93
N THR A 66 26.19 26.86 25.99
CA THR A 66 27.50 26.69 26.64
C THR A 66 27.28 26.23 28.08
N VAL A 67 27.81 25.06 28.42
CA VAL A 67 27.74 24.47 29.77
C VAL A 67 29.09 24.60 30.48
N ALA A 68 29.07 24.70 31.81
CA ALA A 68 30.29 24.88 32.59
C ALA A 68 31.19 23.63 32.61
N THR A 69 30.57 22.46 32.62
CA THR A 69 31.24 21.15 32.73
C THR A 69 30.61 20.16 31.76
N VAL A 70 31.39 19.18 31.31
CA VAL A 70 30.87 18.10 30.46
C VAL A 70 29.80 17.31 31.22
N PRO A 71 28.59 17.13 30.66
CA PRO A 71 27.54 16.38 31.33
C PRO A 71 27.89 14.88 31.39
N ARG A 72 27.24 14.14 32.30
CA ARG A 72 27.39 12.68 32.33
C ARG A 72 26.56 11.97 31.26
N VAL A 73 25.44 12.58 30.88
CA VAL A 73 24.47 12.06 29.92
C VAL A 73 24.07 13.21 29.00
N VAL A 74 24.05 12.95 27.70
CA VAL A 74 23.38 13.79 26.71
C VAL A 74 22.02 13.19 26.44
N ARG A 75 20.98 14.02 26.43
CA ARG A 75 19.59 13.61 26.24
C ARG A 75 18.99 14.30 25.03
N ILE A 76 18.23 13.57 24.25
CA ILE A 76 17.54 14.07 23.06
C ILE A 76 16.05 13.72 23.18
N PHE A 77 15.20 14.73 23.01
CA PHE A 77 13.74 14.60 23.10
C PHE A 77 13.12 14.70 21.70
N PHE A 78 12.23 13.77 21.37
CA PHE A 78 11.61 13.63 20.05
C PHE A 78 10.11 13.93 20.06
N ALA A 79 9.59 14.36 18.92
CA ALA A 79 8.16 14.59 18.71
C ALA A 79 7.32 13.30 18.82
N SER A 80 7.89 12.18 18.38
CA SER A 80 7.24 10.87 18.36
C SER A 80 8.09 9.81 19.06
N ALA A 81 7.47 8.67 19.38
CA ALA A 81 8.16 7.54 19.98
C ALA A 81 9.18 6.94 19.00
N ILE A 82 10.38 6.66 19.49
CA ILE A 82 11.49 6.12 18.70
C ILE A 82 11.65 4.61 18.90
N SER A 83 12.19 3.91 17.91
CA SER A 83 12.54 2.49 17.98
C SER A 83 13.95 2.31 18.55
N PRO A 84 14.24 1.16 19.21
CA PRO A 84 15.57 0.78 19.70
C PRO A 84 16.71 0.89 18.69
N ALA A 85 16.43 0.88 17.39
CA ALA A 85 17.42 1.11 16.34
C ALA A 85 17.95 2.57 16.26
N SER A 86 17.36 3.49 17.04
CA SER A 86 17.78 4.88 17.10
C SER A 86 19.11 5.02 17.86
N ILE A 87 19.99 5.89 17.36
CA ILE A 87 21.32 6.08 17.92
C ILE A 87 21.73 7.55 17.94
N ALA A 88 22.60 7.88 18.88
CA ALA A 88 23.33 9.13 18.88
C ALA A 88 24.80 8.87 19.24
N TYR A 89 25.67 9.69 18.67
CA TYR A 89 27.11 9.68 18.86
C TYR A 89 27.59 11.06 19.26
N VAL A 90 28.37 11.15 20.34
CA VAL A 90 28.91 12.43 20.84
C VAL A 90 30.39 12.53 20.52
N PHE A 91 30.76 13.63 19.87
CA PHE A 91 32.12 13.95 19.41
C PHE A 91 32.68 15.16 20.16
N THR A 92 33.96 15.09 20.50
CA THR A 92 34.76 16.18 21.08
C THR A 92 35.16 17.21 20.01
N PRO A 93 35.80 18.35 20.39
CA PRO A 93 36.35 19.30 19.44
C PRO A 93 37.37 18.69 18.47
N ASP A 94 38.05 17.61 18.89
CA ASP A 94 39.05 16.88 18.11
C ASP A 94 38.42 15.74 17.27
N GLU A 95 37.08 15.74 17.10
CA GLU A 95 36.30 14.71 16.38
C GLU A 95 36.46 13.30 16.94
N GLN A 96 36.76 13.16 18.24
CA GLN A 96 36.80 11.86 18.90
C GLN A 96 35.44 11.52 19.52
N MET A 97 34.93 10.31 19.24
CA MET A 97 33.73 9.76 19.86
C MET A 97 33.99 9.46 21.34
N VAL A 98 33.10 9.91 22.23
CA VAL A 98 33.26 9.84 23.69
C VAL A 98 32.14 9.11 24.42
N ASP A 99 31.36 8.32 23.69
CA ASP A 99 30.26 7.56 24.28
C ASP A 99 30.79 6.45 25.19
N ALA A 100 30.18 6.25 26.35
CA ALA A 100 30.49 5.17 27.29
C ALA A 100 29.77 3.86 26.95
N ALA A 101 28.64 3.97 26.26
CA ALA A 101 27.80 2.86 25.84
C ALA A 101 26.97 3.29 24.63
N HIS A 102 26.29 2.32 24.00
CA HIS A 102 25.27 2.63 23.00
C HIS A 102 24.17 3.49 23.63
N SER A 103 23.62 4.40 22.82
CA SER A 103 22.48 5.20 23.22
C SER A 103 21.28 4.32 23.56
N THR A 104 20.51 4.70 24.57
CA THR A 104 19.37 3.91 25.06
C THR A 104 18.12 4.76 25.18
N ILE A 105 16.97 4.19 24.84
CA ILE A 105 15.68 4.82 25.08
C ILE A 105 15.40 4.84 26.58
N SER A 106 14.95 5.98 27.09
CA SER A 106 14.55 6.15 28.49
C SER A 106 13.42 5.19 28.86
N GLY A 107 13.58 4.45 29.95
CA GLY A 107 12.52 3.56 30.47
C GLY A 107 11.26 4.30 30.95
N LYS A 108 11.32 5.64 31.05
CA LYS A 108 10.20 6.48 31.47
C LYS A 108 9.50 7.16 30.29
N ASP A 109 10.20 7.40 29.20
CA ASP A 109 9.68 8.08 28.03
C ASP A 109 10.27 7.48 26.75
N SER A 110 9.40 6.89 25.92
CA SER A 110 9.79 6.32 24.61
C SER A 110 10.21 7.38 23.57
N ARG A 111 10.18 8.67 23.94
CA ARG A 111 10.59 9.81 23.11
C ARG A 111 11.90 10.45 23.60
N GLU A 112 12.57 9.86 24.57
CA GLU A 112 13.85 10.33 25.12
C GLU A 112 14.95 9.31 24.77
N LEU A 113 16.04 9.78 24.14
CA LEU A 113 17.24 9.01 23.87
C LEU A 113 18.39 9.54 24.73
N ASP A 114 18.99 8.65 25.50
CA ASP A 114 20.07 8.96 26.44
C ASP A 114 21.40 8.39 25.93
N THR A 115 22.44 9.22 25.91
CA THR A 115 23.82 8.85 25.56
C THR A 115 24.75 9.15 26.74
N LEU A 116 25.34 8.10 27.33
CA LEU A 116 26.30 8.23 28.44
C LEU A 116 27.68 8.61 27.90
N LEU A 117 28.38 9.54 28.58
CA LEU A 117 29.73 9.96 28.19
C LEU A 117 30.82 9.31 29.06
N THR A 118 31.92 8.90 28.43
CA THR A 118 33.08 8.32 29.10
C THR A 118 33.87 9.40 29.85
N THR A 119 34.21 9.12 31.11
CA THR A 119 35.06 9.95 31.98
C THR A 119 34.87 11.48 31.80
N PRO A 120 33.67 12.05 32.03
CA PRO A 120 33.36 13.46 31.69
C PRO A 120 34.34 14.49 32.26
N ASN A 121 34.93 14.21 33.43
CA ASN A 121 35.88 15.10 34.10
C ASN A 121 37.26 15.16 33.40
N GLN A 122 37.54 14.24 32.48
CA GLN A 122 38.79 14.16 31.72
C GLN A 122 38.63 14.65 30.27
N LEU A 123 37.39 14.93 29.86
CA LEU A 123 37.09 15.36 28.50
C LEU A 123 37.44 16.86 28.32
N PRO A 124 37.94 17.26 27.13
CA PRO A 124 38.44 18.61 26.89
C PRO A 124 37.33 19.66 26.92
N GLN A 125 37.69 20.92 27.22
CA GLN A 125 36.78 22.04 26.97
C GLN A 125 36.73 22.36 25.47
N GLY A 126 35.60 22.91 24.99
CA GLY A 126 35.41 23.30 23.58
C GLY A 126 34.04 22.92 23.02
N SER A 127 33.90 22.96 21.70
CA SER A 127 32.69 22.58 20.96
C SER A 127 32.53 21.06 20.87
N TYR A 128 31.39 20.57 21.33
CA TYR A 128 30.95 19.20 21.20
C TYR A 128 29.84 19.10 20.15
N THR A 129 29.83 17.98 19.44
CA THR A 129 28.86 17.70 18.37
C THR A 129 28.18 16.36 18.65
N VAL A 130 26.85 16.35 18.66
CA VAL A 130 26.04 15.14 18.80
C VAL A 130 25.42 14.85 17.44
N ARG A 131 25.80 13.74 16.80
CA ARG A 131 25.18 13.27 15.56
C ARG A 131 24.17 12.20 15.92
N TRP A 132 22.92 12.35 15.47
CA TRP A 132 21.85 11.43 15.85
C TRP A 132 21.07 10.95 14.63
N THR A 133 20.55 9.73 14.74
CA THR A 133 19.67 9.08 13.77
C THR A 133 18.54 8.42 14.56
N ALA A 134 17.29 8.78 14.26
CA ALA A 134 16.11 8.28 14.94
C ALA A 134 15.18 7.56 13.96
N LEU A 135 14.75 6.35 14.33
CA LEU A 135 13.71 5.62 13.64
C LEU A 135 12.40 5.80 14.39
N ALA A 136 11.41 6.45 13.77
CA ALA A 136 10.10 6.60 14.39
C ALA A 136 9.39 5.23 14.48
N SER A 137 8.97 4.86 15.70
CA SER A 137 8.27 3.60 15.95
C SER A 137 6.87 3.58 15.30
N SER A 138 6.29 4.76 15.04
CA SER A 138 4.93 4.88 14.52
C SER A 138 4.82 4.69 13.00
N ASP A 139 5.60 5.41 12.21
CA ASP A 139 5.53 5.47 10.74
C ASP A 139 6.74 4.83 10.05
N GLY A 140 7.76 4.41 10.81
CA GLY A 140 8.97 3.79 10.28
C GLY A 140 9.82 4.72 9.42
N HIS A 141 9.66 6.05 9.55
CA HIS A 141 10.56 7.00 8.89
C HIS A 141 11.82 7.21 9.72
N THR A 142 12.94 7.34 9.02
CA THR A 142 14.22 7.71 9.62
C THR A 142 14.42 9.21 9.51
N THR A 143 14.71 9.85 10.63
CA THR A 143 15.17 11.24 10.73
C THR A 143 16.59 11.26 11.27
N HIS A 144 17.33 12.31 10.98
CA HIS A 144 18.69 12.48 11.48
C HIS A 144 19.01 13.97 11.65
N GLY A 145 20.08 14.25 12.37
CA GLY A 145 20.49 15.62 12.61
C GLY A 145 21.72 15.76 13.47
N VAL A 146 21.99 17.00 13.87
CA VAL A 146 23.19 17.38 14.60
C VAL A 146 22.83 18.40 15.67
N ILE A 147 23.26 18.16 16.91
CA ILE A 147 23.14 19.11 18.02
C ILE A 147 24.54 19.55 18.43
N GLY A 148 24.77 20.85 18.55
CA GLY A 148 26.06 21.40 18.97
C GLY A 148 25.98 22.04 20.36
N PHE A 149 26.95 21.83 21.23
CA PHE A 149 27.05 22.58 22.48
C PHE A 149 28.51 22.83 22.85
N ASN A 150 28.78 23.85 23.66
CA ASN A 150 30.13 24.21 24.09
C ASN A 150 30.33 23.88 25.57
N VAL A 151 31.56 23.51 25.95
CA VAL A 151 31.95 23.28 27.35
C VAL A 151 33.02 24.27 27.78
N GLY A 152 32.79 24.96 28.89
CA GLY A 152 33.74 25.88 29.53
C GLY A 152 33.80 27.27 28.89
N ARG A 153 33.94 27.37 27.56
CA ARG A 153 33.95 28.64 26.81
C ARG A 153 33.22 28.51 25.48
N SER A 154 32.57 29.58 25.03
CA SER A 154 32.05 29.66 23.66
C SER A 154 33.20 29.68 22.65
N SER A 155 33.10 28.85 21.61
CA SER A 155 34.12 28.75 20.55
C SER A 155 34.30 30.04 19.73
N THR A 156 33.36 30.98 19.78
CA THR A 156 33.41 32.26 19.05
C THR A 156 33.97 33.43 19.86
N GLY A 157 34.26 33.27 21.16
CA GLY A 157 34.84 34.32 22.01
C GLY A 157 33.94 35.55 22.25
N LEU A 158 32.75 35.57 21.66
CA LEU A 158 31.69 36.55 21.92
C LEU A 158 30.78 35.99 23.02
N SER A 159 30.30 36.87 23.92
CA SER A 159 29.11 36.58 24.72
C SER A 159 27.90 36.58 23.78
N GLY A 160 27.77 35.51 23.02
CA GLY A 160 26.69 35.31 22.07
C GLY A 160 25.43 34.88 22.81
N GLU A 161 24.32 35.51 22.48
CA GLU A 161 23.00 35.10 22.90
C GLU A 161 22.76 33.64 22.49
N THR A 162 22.18 32.84 23.38
CA THR A 162 21.75 31.47 23.10
C THR A 162 20.76 31.51 21.95
N ILE A 163 21.21 31.15 20.74
CA ILE A 163 20.28 30.97 19.62
C ILE A 163 19.47 29.71 19.91
N LEU A 164 18.21 29.91 20.28
CA LEU A 164 17.22 28.85 20.45
C LEU A 164 16.77 28.34 19.08
N GLY A 165 16.75 27.02 18.87
CA GLY A 165 15.66 26.45 18.09
C GLY A 165 15.79 24.98 17.68
N PRO A 166 14.70 24.19 17.71
CA PRO A 166 14.61 22.85 17.10
C PRO A 166 14.86 22.83 15.57
N SER A 167 15.10 23.98 14.94
CA SER A 167 15.35 24.12 13.51
C SER A 167 16.78 23.84 13.07
N THR A 168 17.79 23.89 13.95
CA THR A 168 19.17 23.49 13.61
C THR A 168 19.46 22.02 13.94
N SER A 169 18.72 21.46 14.91
CA SER A 169 18.97 20.10 15.38
C SER A 169 18.57 19.02 14.38
N ASN A 170 17.67 19.33 13.46
CA ASN A 170 17.09 18.40 12.48
C ASN A 170 17.60 18.69 11.07
N ILE A 171 18.12 17.67 10.39
CA ILE A 171 18.41 17.74 8.96
C ILE A 171 17.15 17.31 8.23
N LEU A 172 16.49 18.25 7.56
CA LEU A 172 15.30 17.97 6.78
C LEU A 172 15.70 17.22 5.49
N PRO A 173 14.85 16.28 5.02
CA PRO A 173 15.08 15.62 3.74
C PRO A 173 15.20 16.64 2.62
N GLU A 174 16.35 16.69 1.97
CA GLU A 174 16.53 17.45 0.74
C GLU A 174 15.97 16.63 -0.43
N LEU A 175 15.44 17.29 -1.47
CA LEU A 175 14.95 16.63 -2.69
C LEU A 175 16.13 16.16 -3.54
N ASP A 176 16.84 15.14 -3.05
CA ASP A 176 17.88 14.43 -3.79
C ASP A 176 17.26 13.34 -4.71
N ALA A 177 18.11 12.68 -5.49
CA ALA A 177 17.64 11.65 -6.42
C ALA A 177 16.93 10.48 -5.71
N ILE A 178 17.33 10.13 -4.48
CA ILE A 178 16.74 9.05 -3.69
C ILE A 178 15.37 9.47 -3.16
N GLY A 179 15.24 10.69 -2.65
CA GLY A 179 13.98 11.27 -2.19
C GLY A 179 12.96 11.40 -3.32
N ILE A 180 13.37 11.89 -4.49
CA ILE A 180 12.50 11.94 -5.68
C ILE A 180 12.04 10.53 -6.07
N LEU A 181 12.95 9.55 -6.04
CA LEU A 181 12.62 8.16 -6.35
C LEU A 181 11.63 7.57 -5.33
N ALA A 182 11.82 7.83 -4.05
CA ALA A 182 10.91 7.38 -2.99
C ALA A 182 9.50 7.95 -3.19
N VAL A 183 9.38 9.26 -3.40
CA VAL A 183 8.09 9.93 -3.67
C VAL A 183 7.45 9.36 -4.93
N ALA A 184 8.19 9.28 -6.05
CA ALA A 184 7.66 8.75 -7.30
C ALA A 184 7.12 7.31 -7.15
N TRP A 185 7.79 6.52 -6.31
CA TRP A 185 7.43 5.14 -6.08
C TRP A 185 6.19 4.98 -5.18
N GLU A 186 6.05 5.81 -4.14
CA GLU A 186 4.82 5.89 -3.35
C GLU A 186 3.62 6.29 -4.22
N TRP A 187 3.81 7.25 -5.13
CA TRP A 187 2.77 7.65 -6.09
C TRP A 187 2.42 6.49 -7.03
N LEU A 188 3.40 5.72 -7.49
CA LEU A 188 3.16 4.54 -8.33
C LEU A 188 2.32 3.50 -7.59
N VAL A 189 2.62 3.23 -6.32
CA VAL A 189 1.83 2.32 -5.46
C VAL A 189 0.38 2.80 -5.35
N LEU A 190 0.18 4.08 -5.04
CA LEU A 190 -1.16 4.67 -4.93
C LEU A 190 -1.92 4.60 -6.26
N MET A 191 -1.25 4.86 -7.38
CA MET A 191 -1.84 4.73 -8.71
C MET A 191 -2.22 3.29 -9.02
N ALA A 192 -1.35 2.31 -8.74
CA ALA A 192 -1.62 0.90 -8.95
C ALA A 192 -2.82 0.41 -8.12
N LEU A 193 -2.92 0.85 -6.86
CA LEU A 193 -4.07 0.57 -6.00
C LEU A 193 -5.35 1.19 -6.56
N THR A 194 -5.29 2.45 -6.96
CA THR A 194 -6.44 3.19 -7.51
C THR A 194 -6.95 2.53 -8.79
N PHE A 195 -6.05 2.14 -9.70
CA PHE A 195 -6.41 1.39 -10.90
C PHE A 195 -7.03 0.04 -10.56
N TRP A 196 -6.46 -0.70 -9.61
CA TRP A 196 -7.00 -1.99 -9.22
C TRP A 196 -8.40 -1.89 -8.61
N VAL A 197 -8.61 -0.96 -7.68
CA VAL A 197 -9.95 -0.65 -7.12
C VAL A 197 -10.91 -0.23 -8.22
N GLY A 198 -10.48 0.62 -9.16
CA GLY A 198 -11.27 1.04 -10.31
C GLY A 198 -11.74 -0.14 -11.16
N ILE A 199 -10.87 -1.11 -11.43
CA ILE A 199 -11.22 -2.34 -12.15
C ILE A 199 -12.28 -3.12 -11.37
N LEU A 200 -12.10 -3.30 -10.06
CA LEU A 200 -13.04 -4.05 -9.21
C LEU A 200 -14.42 -3.40 -9.15
N VAL A 201 -14.49 -2.07 -9.06
CA VAL A 201 -15.76 -1.31 -9.04
C VAL A 201 -16.47 -1.41 -10.39
N VAL A 202 -15.74 -1.23 -11.50
CA VAL A 202 -16.31 -1.38 -12.84
C VAL A 202 -16.85 -2.79 -13.03
N GLU A 203 -16.06 -3.81 -12.71
CA GLU A 203 -16.44 -5.21 -12.86
C GLU A 203 -17.63 -5.60 -11.96
N GLY A 204 -17.58 -5.25 -10.67
CA GLY A 204 -18.60 -5.64 -9.70
C GLY A 204 -19.91 -4.86 -9.81
N LEU A 205 -19.84 -3.56 -10.10
CA LEU A 205 -21.02 -2.68 -10.02
C LEU A 205 -21.71 -2.51 -11.38
N ILE A 206 -20.97 -2.51 -12.49
CA ILE A 206 -21.53 -2.31 -13.83
C ILE A 206 -21.97 -3.64 -14.45
N LEU A 207 -21.22 -4.72 -14.23
CA LEU A 207 -21.45 -5.98 -14.94
C LEU A 207 -22.30 -7.01 -14.17
N ALA A 208 -22.32 -7.01 -12.84
CA ALA A 208 -23.16 -7.92 -12.05
C ALA A 208 -24.64 -7.48 -11.93
N GLY A 209 -24.96 -6.26 -12.39
CA GLY A 209 -26.31 -5.66 -12.29
C GLY A 209 -27.22 -5.91 -13.49
N VAL A 210 -26.70 -6.43 -14.61
CA VAL A 210 -27.46 -6.56 -15.86
C VAL A 210 -27.28 -7.97 -16.44
N GLU A 211 -28.29 -8.84 -16.27
CA GLU A 211 -28.31 -10.19 -16.89
C GLU A 211 -28.17 -10.15 -18.43
N ARG A 212 -28.45 -8.98 -19.04
CA ARG A 212 -28.42 -8.74 -20.49
C ARG A 212 -27.03 -8.48 -21.08
N THR A 213 -25.97 -8.34 -20.26
CA THR A 213 -24.60 -8.07 -20.72
C THR A 213 -23.63 -9.25 -20.51
N SER A 214 -24.12 -10.46 -20.23
CA SER A 214 -23.30 -11.65 -19.97
C SER A 214 -22.23 -11.93 -21.04
N ASN A 215 -22.52 -11.66 -22.33
CA ASN A 215 -21.55 -11.79 -23.42
C ASN A 215 -20.47 -10.69 -23.42
N LEU A 216 -20.80 -9.47 -23.00
CA LEU A 216 -19.83 -8.38 -22.82
C LEU A 216 -19.00 -8.58 -21.54
N LEU A 217 -19.58 -9.23 -20.53
CA LEU A 217 -18.93 -9.60 -19.27
C LEU A 217 -17.82 -10.64 -19.49
N ALA A 218 -18.08 -11.64 -20.33
CA ALA A 218 -17.07 -12.64 -20.68
C ALA A 218 -15.85 -12.03 -21.41
N GLU A 219 -16.07 -11.01 -22.25
CA GLU A 219 -15.00 -10.39 -23.03
C GLU A 219 -14.22 -9.33 -22.23
N THR A 220 -14.91 -8.56 -21.38
CA THR A 220 -14.28 -7.59 -20.46
C THR A 220 -13.47 -8.29 -19.37
N HIS A 221 -13.97 -9.39 -18.80
CA HIS A 221 -13.24 -10.15 -17.78
C HIS A 221 -11.93 -10.77 -18.31
N LYS A 222 -11.89 -11.19 -19.58
CA LYS A 222 -10.64 -11.65 -20.22
C LYS A 222 -9.58 -10.55 -20.31
N ARG A 223 -10.01 -9.30 -20.52
CA ARG A 223 -9.12 -8.13 -20.59
C ARG A 223 -8.76 -7.58 -19.21
N ALA A 224 -9.64 -7.72 -18.22
CA ALA A 224 -9.41 -7.27 -16.85
C ALA A 224 -8.41 -8.15 -16.09
N CYS A 225 -8.41 -9.47 -16.31
CA CYS A 225 -7.48 -10.40 -15.63
C CYS A 225 -5.98 -10.04 -15.78
N PRO A 226 -5.42 -9.83 -16.99
CA PRO A 226 -4.01 -9.47 -17.12
C PRO A 226 -3.71 -8.10 -16.49
N LEU A 227 -4.67 -7.18 -16.51
CA LEU A 227 -4.52 -5.87 -15.89
C LEU A 227 -4.53 -5.95 -14.36
N GLN A 228 -5.37 -6.79 -13.76
CA GLN A 228 -5.37 -7.06 -12.31
C GLN A 228 -4.03 -7.69 -11.87
N TRP A 229 -3.49 -8.63 -12.66
CA TRP A 229 -2.15 -9.17 -12.41
C TRP A 229 -1.07 -8.09 -12.45
N LEU A 230 -1.10 -7.22 -13.46
CA LEU A 230 -0.17 -6.11 -13.59
C LEU A 230 -0.26 -5.16 -12.39
N CYS A 231 -1.46 -4.73 -11.99
CA CYS A 231 -1.65 -3.84 -10.86
C CYS A 231 -1.19 -4.48 -9.54
N LEU A 232 -1.57 -5.73 -9.26
CA LEU A 232 -1.18 -6.41 -8.02
C LEU A 232 0.33 -6.70 -7.96
N THR A 233 0.95 -7.01 -9.09
CA THR A 233 2.41 -7.20 -9.17
C THR A 233 3.14 -5.87 -9.00
N ALA A 234 2.65 -4.80 -9.63
CA ALA A 234 3.18 -3.45 -9.44
C ALA A 234 3.05 -2.99 -7.98
N LEU A 235 1.93 -3.29 -7.32
CA LEU A 235 1.75 -3.06 -5.89
C LEU A 235 2.75 -3.85 -5.04
N LEU A 236 2.93 -5.13 -5.33
CA LEU A 236 3.86 -5.99 -4.57
C LEU A 236 5.31 -5.49 -4.69
N VAL A 237 5.78 -5.28 -5.92
CA VAL A 237 7.11 -4.71 -6.19
C VAL A 237 7.21 -3.31 -5.57
N GLY A 238 6.10 -2.57 -5.65
CA GLY A 238 5.83 -1.31 -4.95
C GLY A 238 6.25 -1.32 -3.48
N GLU A 239 5.61 -2.18 -2.72
CA GLU A 239 5.84 -2.32 -1.29
C GLU A 239 7.25 -2.83 -0.96
N LEU A 240 7.87 -3.65 -1.83
CA LEU A 240 9.23 -4.14 -1.62
C LEU A 240 10.29 -3.03 -1.81
N ILE A 241 10.14 -2.19 -2.85
CA ILE A 241 11.09 -1.10 -3.10
C ILE A 241 10.93 0.01 -2.04
N THR A 242 9.71 0.33 -1.59
CA THR A 242 9.54 1.29 -0.48
C THR A 242 10.25 0.83 0.79
N LEU A 243 10.12 -0.46 1.17
CA LEU A 243 10.82 -1.02 2.31
C LEU A 243 12.35 -0.96 2.13
N LEU A 244 12.84 -1.28 0.93
CA LEU A 244 14.25 -1.20 0.61
C LEU A 244 14.79 0.23 0.77
N LEU A 245 14.07 1.23 0.23
CA LEU A 245 14.44 2.63 0.36
C LEU A 245 14.49 3.08 1.82
N ARG A 246 13.50 2.70 2.64
CA ARG A 246 13.50 2.98 4.10
C ARG A 246 14.68 2.34 4.82
N THR A 247 15.00 1.10 4.48
CA THR A 247 16.17 0.40 5.04
C THR A 247 17.47 1.11 4.67
N THR A 248 17.59 1.60 3.43
CA THR A 248 18.79 2.33 2.99
C THR A 248 18.93 3.68 3.69
N GLN A 249 17.83 4.39 3.94
CA GLN A 249 17.83 5.65 4.68
C GLN A 249 18.28 5.45 6.14
N LEU A 250 17.81 4.39 6.80
CA LEU A 250 18.25 4.04 8.14
C LEU A 250 19.75 3.69 8.17
N SER A 251 20.21 2.85 7.24
CA SER A 251 21.62 2.42 7.19
C SER A 251 22.58 3.59 6.92
N GLN A 252 22.18 4.55 6.07
CA GLN A 252 22.96 5.76 5.81
C GLN A 252 23.17 6.59 7.08
N GLY A 253 22.17 6.64 7.97
CA GLY A 253 22.27 7.35 9.24
C GLY A 253 23.07 6.62 10.32
N LEU A 254 23.26 5.30 10.23
CA LEU A 254 23.94 4.51 11.26
C LEU A 254 25.43 4.29 10.98
N HIS A 255 25.81 3.78 9.80
CA HIS A 255 27.16 3.22 9.60
C HIS A 255 27.80 3.51 8.22
N GLY A 256 27.21 4.38 7.39
CA GLY A 256 27.66 4.57 6.01
C GLY A 256 27.16 3.48 5.05
N SER A 257 27.58 3.51 3.78
CA SER A 257 26.86 2.84 2.68
C SER A 257 26.85 1.30 2.77
N GLY A 258 25.64 0.73 2.85
CA GLY A 258 25.41 -0.71 2.86
C GLY A 258 23.93 -1.04 2.98
N ILE A 259 23.55 -2.28 2.66
CA ILE A 259 22.25 -2.84 3.05
C ILE A 259 22.51 -3.68 4.28
N ASP A 260 22.13 -3.17 5.45
CA ASP A 260 22.22 -3.94 6.68
C ASP A 260 20.93 -4.77 6.87
N LEU A 261 21.09 -6.07 7.06
CA LEU A 261 19.97 -6.96 7.40
C LEU A 261 19.40 -6.65 8.79
N ALA A 262 20.22 -6.12 9.70
CA ALA A 262 19.75 -5.70 11.03
C ALA A 262 18.80 -4.50 10.92
N ALA A 263 19.10 -3.52 10.07
CA ALA A 263 18.21 -2.37 9.83
C ALA A 263 16.83 -2.82 9.31
N LEU A 264 16.80 -3.85 8.45
CA LEU A 264 15.54 -4.43 7.96
C LEU A 264 14.76 -5.14 9.08
N ASP A 265 15.44 -5.87 9.95
CA ASP A 265 14.84 -6.53 11.12
C ASP A 265 14.18 -5.52 12.06
N HIS A 266 14.90 -4.45 12.40
CA HIS A 266 14.38 -3.38 13.23
C HIS A 266 13.16 -2.68 12.62
N ILE A 267 13.20 -2.34 11.33
CA ILE A 267 12.04 -1.72 10.66
C ILE A 267 10.84 -2.67 10.66
N LEU A 268 11.04 -3.97 10.38
CA LEU A 268 9.94 -4.92 10.25
C LEU A 268 9.29 -5.30 11.58
N PHE A 269 10.07 -5.46 12.64
CA PHE A 269 9.60 -6.04 13.90
C PHE A 269 9.56 -5.07 15.08
N GLU A 270 10.25 -3.92 15.01
CA GLU A 270 10.22 -2.93 16.09
C GLU A 270 9.36 -1.70 15.80
N THR A 271 8.84 -1.58 14.58
CA THR A 271 7.96 -0.48 14.20
C THR A 271 6.54 -0.95 13.91
N ARG A 272 5.56 -0.09 14.22
CA ARG A 272 4.17 -0.28 13.83
C ARG A 272 4.02 -0.34 12.30
N TYR A 273 4.82 0.45 11.59
CA TYR A 273 4.90 0.41 10.12
C TYR A 273 5.21 -1.00 9.62
N GLY A 274 6.23 -1.66 10.18
CA GLY A 274 6.64 -3.01 9.78
C GLY A 274 5.52 -4.04 9.90
N TYR A 275 4.79 -4.04 11.01
CA TYR A 275 3.62 -4.91 11.18
C TYR A 275 2.50 -4.65 10.16
N LEU A 276 2.21 -3.36 9.88
CA LEU A 276 1.21 -2.98 8.87
C LEU A 276 1.65 -3.35 7.45
N TRP A 277 2.94 -3.22 7.16
CA TRP A 277 3.54 -3.62 5.89
C TRP A 277 3.44 -5.14 5.69
N LEU A 278 3.76 -5.95 6.70
CA LEU A 278 3.62 -7.42 6.63
C LEU A 278 2.17 -7.84 6.33
N LEU A 279 1.21 -7.21 7.01
CA LEU A 279 -0.21 -7.47 6.81
C LEU A 279 -0.66 -7.05 5.40
N ARG A 280 -0.12 -5.96 4.86
CA ARG A 280 -0.35 -5.51 3.49
C ARG A 280 0.19 -6.51 2.46
N ILE A 281 1.43 -6.96 2.62
CA ILE A 281 2.03 -7.99 1.76
C ILE A 281 1.21 -9.28 1.81
N ALA A 282 0.73 -9.67 2.99
CA ALA A 282 -0.14 -10.83 3.14
C ALA A 282 -1.45 -10.66 2.34
N PHE A 283 -2.10 -9.50 2.40
CA PHE A 283 -3.32 -9.24 1.63
C PHE A 283 -3.08 -9.17 0.13
N ILE A 284 -1.99 -8.57 -0.33
CA ILE A 284 -1.60 -8.57 -1.75
C ILE A 284 -1.31 -10.01 -2.21
N GLY A 285 -0.63 -10.81 -1.40
CA GLY A 285 -0.38 -12.22 -1.66
C GLY A 285 -1.66 -13.05 -1.76
N ILE A 286 -2.62 -12.82 -0.84
CA ILE A 286 -3.95 -13.43 -0.90
C ILE A 286 -4.68 -13.00 -2.18
N ALA A 287 -4.56 -11.73 -2.57
CA ALA A 287 -5.14 -11.20 -3.81
C ALA A 287 -4.60 -11.97 -5.03
N LEU A 288 -3.27 -12.08 -5.14
CA LEU A 288 -2.60 -12.80 -6.21
C LEU A 288 -2.98 -14.28 -6.22
N GLY A 289 -3.03 -14.93 -5.04
CA GLY A 289 -3.44 -16.32 -4.89
C GLY A 289 -4.89 -16.56 -5.32
N LEU A 290 -5.82 -15.68 -4.93
CA LEU A 290 -7.22 -15.73 -5.37
C LEU A 290 -7.34 -15.51 -6.89
N LEU A 291 -6.55 -14.59 -7.46
CA LEU A 291 -6.54 -14.33 -8.90
C LEU A 291 -6.01 -15.55 -9.68
N TRP A 292 -4.94 -16.17 -9.18
CA TRP A 292 -4.40 -17.41 -9.73
C TRP A 292 -5.40 -18.57 -9.64
N TRP A 293 -6.07 -18.73 -8.50
CA TRP A 293 -7.07 -19.78 -8.31
C TRP A 293 -8.26 -19.63 -9.27
N THR A 294 -8.78 -18.40 -9.40
CA THR A 294 -9.94 -18.11 -10.26
C THR A 294 -9.62 -18.26 -11.75
N THR A 295 -8.39 -17.95 -12.17
CA THR A 295 -7.94 -18.16 -13.55
C THR A 295 -7.70 -19.65 -13.86
N ARG A 296 -7.08 -20.40 -12.95
CA ARG A 296 -6.83 -21.85 -13.10
C ARG A 296 -8.11 -22.69 -13.08
N SER A 297 -9.08 -22.34 -12.23
CA SER A 297 -10.35 -23.09 -12.16
C SER A 297 -11.12 -23.02 -13.50
N ARG A 298 -11.00 -21.90 -14.23
CA ARG A 298 -11.64 -21.72 -15.55
C ARG A 298 -10.98 -22.53 -16.67
N SER A 299 -9.66 -22.73 -16.66
CA SER A 299 -9.00 -23.59 -17.66
C SER A 299 -9.44 -25.04 -17.52
N ASN A 300 -9.49 -25.56 -16.28
CA ASN A 300 -9.91 -26.93 -16.00
C ASN A 300 -11.36 -27.22 -16.45
N ILE A 301 -12.28 -26.26 -16.27
CA ILE A 301 -13.68 -26.41 -16.74
C ILE A 301 -13.77 -26.37 -18.27
N GLY A 302 -12.96 -25.54 -18.92
CA GLY A 302 -12.87 -25.45 -20.37
C GLY A 302 -12.43 -26.76 -21.02
N ASP A 303 -11.40 -27.40 -20.46
CA ASP A 303 -10.86 -28.68 -20.94
C ASP A 303 -11.83 -29.85 -20.70
N ALA A 304 -12.51 -29.88 -19.55
CA ALA A 304 -13.56 -30.85 -19.26
C ALA A 304 -14.78 -30.71 -20.20
N ARG A 305 -15.12 -29.48 -20.61
CA ARG A 305 -16.21 -29.23 -21.56
C ARG A 305 -15.80 -29.55 -23.00
N ARG A 306 -14.56 -29.27 -23.41
CA ARG A 306 -14.03 -29.66 -24.73
C ARG A 306 -13.95 -31.17 -24.90
N THR A 307 -13.45 -31.89 -23.90
CA THR A 307 -13.40 -33.36 -23.89
C THR A 307 -14.79 -33.99 -23.93
N ARG A 308 -15.76 -33.46 -23.16
CA ARG A 308 -17.17 -33.90 -23.25
C ARG A 308 -17.80 -33.64 -24.61
N THR A 309 -17.53 -32.49 -25.24
CA THR A 309 -18.08 -32.13 -26.56
C THR A 309 -17.47 -32.97 -27.67
N ALA A 310 -16.17 -33.21 -27.63
CA ALA A 310 -15.47 -34.13 -28.53
C ALA A 310 -16.01 -35.57 -28.39
N GLY A 311 -16.20 -36.04 -27.15
CA GLY A 311 -16.80 -37.35 -26.87
C GLY A 311 -18.24 -37.48 -27.36
N ARG A 312 -19.07 -36.43 -27.26
CA ARG A 312 -20.44 -36.41 -27.82
C ARG A 312 -20.44 -36.45 -29.35
N ARG A 313 -19.59 -35.66 -30.02
CA ARG A 313 -19.46 -35.69 -31.49
C ARG A 313 -19.00 -37.04 -32.02
N PHE A 314 -18.01 -37.65 -31.36
CA PHE A 314 -17.54 -38.98 -31.72
C PHE A 314 -18.62 -40.05 -31.56
N ARG A 315 -19.43 -39.97 -30.49
CA ARG A 315 -20.55 -40.88 -30.25
C ARG A 315 -21.67 -40.70 -31.30
N GLN A 316 -21.97 -39.46 -31.71
CA GLN A 316 -22.92 -39.16 -32.78
C GLN A 316 -22.44 -39.67 -34.15
N MET A 317 -21.17 -39.48 -34.51
CA MET A 317 -20.61 -40.04 -35.76
C MET A 317 -20.69 -41.56 -35.78
N ARG A 318 -20.41 -42.23 -34.64
CA ARG A 318 -20.52 -43.69 -34.54
C ARG A 318 -21.96 -44.16 -34.69
N GLN A 319 -22.93 -43.44 -34.11
CA GLN A 319 -24.35 -43.74 -34.28
C GLN A 319 -24.82 -43.51 -35.72
N GLN A 320 -24.36 -42.44 -36.38
CA GLN A 320 -24.65 -42.21 -37.80
C GLN A 320 -24.05 -43.28 -38.71
N ALA A 321 -22.81 -43.71 -38.45
CA ALA A 321 -22.20 -44.80 -39.22
C ALA A 321 -22.96 -46.13 -39.03
N GLN A 322 -23.39 -46.42 -37.80
CA GLN A 322 -24.22 -47.60 -37.51
C GLN A 322 -25.63 -47.51 -38.13
N GLN A 323 -26.23 -46.32 -38.14
CA GLN A 323 -27.50 -46.09 -38.82
C GLN A 323 -27.34 -46.25 -40.33
N ILE A 324 -26.33 -45.65 -40.95
CA ILE A 324 -26.06 -45.81 -42.39
C ILE A 324 -25.90 -47.30 -42.72
N GLN A 325 -25.14 -48.05 -41.92
CA GLN A 325 -24.96 -49.49 -42.13
C GLN A 325 -26.27 -50.28 -41.97
N ARG A 326 -27.16 -49.88 -41.06
CA ARG A 326 -28.52 -50.44 -40.94
C ARG A 326 -29.44 -50.02 -42.09
N THR A 327 -29.35 -48.78 -42.58
CA THR A 327 -30.15 -48.29 -43.71
C THR A 327 -29.71 -48.93 -45.03
N THR A 328 -28.43 -49.28 -45.20
CA THR A 328 -27.96 -50.08 -46.35
C THR A 328 -28.45 -51.54 -46.27
N GLN A 329 -28.77 -52.02 -45.06
CA GLN A 329 -29.28 -53.36 -44.83
C GLN A 329 -30.82 -53.44 -44.91
N GLU A 330 -31.50 -52.32 -44.69
CA GLU A 330 -32.96 -52.18 -44.76
C GLU A 330 -33.37 -51.27 -45.94
N LEU A 331 -33.10 -51.73 -47.17
CA LEU A 331 -33.89 -51.30 -48.32
C LEU A 331 -35.24 -52.04 -48.26
N GLY A 332 -36.12 -51.58 -47.35
CA GLY A 332 -37.42 -52.21 -47.12
C GLY A 332 -38.23 -51.58 -45.98
N SER A 333 -38.89 -50.46 -46.26
CA SER A 333 -40.12 -49.92 -45.61
C SER A 333 -40.11 -49.41 -44.13
N GLY A 334 -40.46 -48.12 -43.95
CA GLY A 334 -41.25 -47.64 -42.79
C GLY A 334 -40.60 -46.59 -41.85
N PRO A 335 -41.36 -45.65 -41.23
CA PRO A 335 -40.90 -44.25 -41.02
C PRO A 335 -40.21 -43.94 -39.68
N ILE A 336 -39.43 -42.84 -39.71
CA ILE A 336 -38.55 -42.33 -38.64
C ILE A 336 -39.35 -41.51 -37.61
N LYS A 337 -39.22 -41.83 -36.32
CA LYS A 337 -39.75 -41.07 -35.18
C LYS A 337 -38.62 -40.26 -34.52
N ASN A 338 -38.72 -38.94 -34.54
CA ASN A 338 -37.81 -38.03 -33.84
C ASN A 338 -38.36 -37.74 -32.44
N GLU A 339 -37.55 -37.98 -31.40
CA GLU A 339 -37.85 -37.58 -30.03
C GLU A 339 -36.83 -36.50 -29.60
N ILE A 340 -37.34 -35.30 -29.35
CA ILE A 340 -36.58 -34.14 -28.87
C ILE A 340 -36.59 -34.20 -27.35
N ALA A 341 -35.44 -34.52 -26.74
CA ALA A 341 -35.25 -34.38 -25.30
C ALA A 341 -34.78 -32.94 -24.99
N THR A 342 -35.69 -32.15 -24.44
CA THR A 342 -35.41 -30.82 -23.87
C THR A 342 -34.83 -31.02 -22.47
N GLU A 343 -33.51 -30.97 -22.31
CA GLU A 343 -32.89 -30.81 -20.99
C GLU A 343 -32.75 -29.32 -20.67
N GLU A 344 -33.77 -28.80 -20.00
CA GLU A 344 -33.70 -27.57 -19.21
C GLU A 344 -32.84 -27.86 -17.97
N ASN A 345 -31.66 -27.26 -17.88
CA ASN A 345 -30.87 -27.29 -16.64
C ASN A 345 -30.50 -25.86 -16.25
N ALA A 346 -31.21 -25.41 -15.21
CA ALA A 346 -31.12 -24.10 -14.61
C ALA A 346 -29.76 -23.85 -13.93
N THR A 347 -29.43 -22.56 -13.88
CA THR A 347 -28.21 -21.89 -13.43
C THR A 347 -27.81 -22.12 -11.96
N PRO A 348 -26.51 -22.40 -11.70
CA PRO A 348 -25.87 -22.04 -10.43
C PRO A 348 -24.82 -20.91 -10.56
N VAL A 349 -24.67 -20.28 -11.74
CA VAL A 349 -23.52 -19.39 -12.02
C VAL A 349 -23.67 -17.97 -11.42
N ALA A 350 -24.90 -17.47 -11.25
CA ALA A 350 -25.14 -16.07 -10.89
C ALA A 350 -24.88 -15.75 -9.39
N THR A 351 -25.07 -16.70 -8.48
CA THR A 351 -24.87 -16.50 -7.03
C THR A 351 -23.38 -16.47 -6.65
N SER A 352 -22.54 -17.25 -7.34
CA SER A 352 -21.08 -17.30 -7.09
C SER A 352 -20.39 -15.97 -7.42
N ALA A 353 -20.77 -15.30 -8.51
CA ALA A 353 -20.09 -14.08 -9.00
C ALA A 353 -20.21 -12.87 -8.04
N ARG A 354 -21.32 -12.76 -7.28
CA ARG A 354 -21.52 -11.67 -6.31
C ARG A 354 -20.71 -11.84 -5.02
N SER A 355 -20.47 -13.07 -4.57
CA SER A 355 -19.66 -13.32 -3.37
C SER A 355 -18.19 -12.98 -3.60
N PHE A 356 -17.65 -13.26 -4.78
CA PHE A 356 -16.26 -12.93 -5.12
C PHE A 356 -15.99 -11.41 -5.16
N THR A 357 -16.93 -10.60 -5.66
CA THR A 357 -16.75 -9.15 -5.75
C THR A 357 -16.69 -8.47 -4.39
N ILE A 358 -17.46 -8.95 -3.40
CA ILE A 358 -17.38 -8.48 -2.01
C ILE A 358 -16.01 -8.80 -1.40
N ILE A 359 -15.49 -10.02 -1.63
CA ILE A 359 -14.18 -10.45 -1.12
C ILE A 359 -13.07 -9.56 -1.69
N TRP A 360 -13.09 -9.27 -2.99
CA TRP A 360 -12.10 -8.40 -3.62
C TRP A 360 -12.12 -6.97 -3.08
N LEU A 361 -13.31 -6.38 -2.91
CA LEU A 361 -13.45 -5.03 -2.35
C LEU A 361 -13.04 -4.97 -0.88
N LEU A 362 -13.34 -6.01 -0.10
CA LEU A 362 -12.87 -6.13 1.28
C LEU A 362 -11.34 -6.16 1.32
N LEU A 363 -10.72 -6.98 0.48
CA LEU A 363 -9.26 -7.07 0.40
C LEU A 363 -8.62 -5.74 0.00
N ALA A 364 -9.21 -5.04 -0.97
CA ALA A 364 -8.77 -3.70 -1.36
C ALA A 364 -8.95 -2.67 -0.25
N GLY A 365 -10.07 -2.72 0.48
CA GLY A 365 -10.33 -1.89 1.65
C GLY A 365 -9.33 -2.15 2.77
N LEU A 366 -8.95 -3.41 3.01
CA LEU A 366 -7.94 -3.79 3.99
C LEU A 366 -6.53 -3.30 3.59
N ILE A 367 -6.15 -3.43 2.31
CA ILE A 367 -4.89 -2.87 1.80
C ILE A 367 -4.87 -1.35 1.99
N LEU A 368 -5.95 -0.66 1.61
CA LEU A 368 -6.08 0.79 1.80
C LEU A 368 -6.03 1.18 3.28
N LEU A 369 -6.69 0.41 4.15
CA LEU A 369 -6.65 0.64 5.60
C LEU A 369 -5.22 0.56 6.14
N THR A 370 -4.43 -0.42 5.70
CA THR A 370 -3.02 -0.48 6.11
C THR A 370 -2.19 0.69 5.63
N LEU A 371 -2.46 1.23 4.43
CA LEU A 371 -1.78 2.42 3.90
C LEU A 371 -2.10 3.66 4.74
N VAL A 372 -3.38 3.85 5.07
CA VAL A 372 -3.82 4.98 5.89
C VAL A 372 -3.25 4.89 7.31
N LEU A 373 -3.22 3.71 7.91
CA LEU A 373 -2.70 3.50 9.26
C LEU A 373 -1.17 3.59 9.34
N SER A 374 -0.46 3.39 8.24
CA SER A 374 1.00 3.52 8.17
C SER A 374 1.49 4.93 7.81
N GLY A 375 0.60 5.79 7.29
CA GLY A 375 0.93 7.16 6.89
C GLY A 375 0.71 8.19 7.99
N ASP A 376 1.14 9.43 7.73
CA ASP A 376 1.12 10.58 8.65
C ASP A 376 -0.22 10.86 9.35
N VAL A 377 -1.32 10.41 8.74
CA VAL A 377 -2.69 10.65 9.23
C VAL A 377 -2.98 9.95 10.56
N ALA A 378 -2.29 8.83 10.86
CA ALA A 378 -2.45 8.12 12.13
C ALA A 378 -1.88 8.89 13.34
N ALA A 379 -1.01 9.89 13.11
CA ALA A 379 -0.47 10.74 14.16
C ALA A 379 -1.47 11.81 14.63
N LEU A 380 -2.40 12.24 13.77
CA LEU A 380 -3.47 13.19 14.13
C LEU A 380 -4.46 12.61 15.16
N ALA A 381 -4.52 11.29 15.31
CA ALA A 381 -5.36 10.62 16.32
C ALA A 381 -4.67 10.44 17.67
N GLN A 382 -3.38 10.83 17.80
CA GLN A 382 -2.57 10.65 19.02
C GLN A 382 -2.29 11.98 19.74
N THR A 383 -2.97 13.07 19.38
CA THR A 383 -2.96 14.29 20.20
C THR A 383 -3.72 14.01 21.50
N PRO A 384 -3.11 14.24 22.68
CA PRO A 384 -3.82 14.15 23.96
C PRO A 384 -4.97 15.16 24.06
#